data_AF-A0A2P2GT26-F1
#
_entry.id   AF-A0A2P2GT26-F1
#
_cell.length_a   1.000
_cell.length_b   1.000
_cell.length_c   1.000
_cell.angle_alpha   90.00
_cell.angle_beta   90.00
_cell.angle_gamma   90.00
#
_symmetry.space_group_name_H-M   'P 1'
#
loop_
_entity.id
_entity.type
_entity.pdbx_description
1 polymer ?
#
loop_
_entity_poly.entity_id
_entity_poly.type
_entity_poly.pdbx_seq_one_letter_code
_entity_poly.pdbx_strand_id
1 'polypeptide(L)'
;MTTKPACGPQSDPEFFEALNKLFDQYPEAADKYAIKCMTLELDYLKIDFRRQEGIARVEDGRIITEFVDRDPTRSQDCCGWHHGECILKCDPPWV
;
A
#
# COMPACT_ATOMS: atom_id res chain seq x y z
N MET A 1 -11.71 18.85 21.08
CA MET A 1 -12.47 18.25 19.97
C MET A 1 -11.68 17.04 19.51
N THR A 2 -12.23 15.84 19.63
CA THR A 2 -11.57 14.61 19.18
C THR A 2 -11.69 14.55 17.66
N THR A 3 -10.62 14.86 16.94
CA THR A 3 -10.60 14.73 15.48
C THR A 3 -10.73 13.25 15.13
N LYS A 4 -11.77 12.91 14.37
CA LYS A 4 -11.97 11.57 13.79
C LYS A 4 -10.69 11.17 13.03
N PRO A 5 -10.20 9.93 13.15
CA PRO A 5 -9.03 9.49 12.39
C PRO A 5 -9.25 9.67 10.88
N ALA A 6 -8.19 9.86 10.10
CA ALA A 6 -8.32 10.02 8.64
C ALA A 6 -8.76 8.73 7.93
N CYS A 7 -8.39 7.58 8.47
CA CYS A 7 -8.68 6.25 7.94
C CYS A 7 -8.88 5.24 9.07
N GLY A 8 -9.50 4.10 8.76
CA GLY A 8 -9.47 2.90 9.61
C GLY A 8 -10.84 2.53 10.16
N PRO A 9 -10.95 1.49 11.01
CA PRO A 9 -12.24 0.96 11.45
C PRO A 9 -13.13 1.97 12.19
N GLN A 10 -12.52 2.93 12.91
CA GLN A 10 -13.25 4.01 13.57
C GLN A 10 -13.76 5.05 12.58
N SER A 11 -13.09 5.18 11.43
CA SER A 11 -13.43 6.16 10.42
C SER A 11 -14.42 5.65 9.40
N ASP A 12 -14.24 4.39 9.00
CA ASP A 12 -14.92 3.69 7.92
C ASP A 12 -15.50 2.34 8.40
N PRO A 13 -16.38 2.34 9.43
CA PRO A 13 -16.80 1.10 10.11
C PRO A 13 -17.49 0.10 9.19
N GLU A 14 -18.37 0.55 8.30
CA GLU A 14 -19.10 -0.31 7.37
C GLU A 14 -18.16 -0.98 6.34
N PHE A 15 -17.13 -0.26 5.89
CA PHE A 15 -16.13 -0.81 4.97
C PHE A 15 -15.33 -1.93 5.64
N PHE A 16 -14.86 -1.72 6.87
CA PHE A 16 -14.10 -2.73 7.61
C PHE A 16 -14.99 -3.92 8.03
N GLU A 17 -16.28 -3.71 8.30
CA GLU A 17 -17.21 -4.82 8.51
C GLU A 17 -17.36 -5.69 7.25
N ALA A 18 -17.52 -5.07 6.08
CA ALA A 18 -17.60 -5.77 4.81
C ALA A 18 -16.31 -6.52 4.48
N LEU A 19 -15.15 -5.91 4.76
CA LEU A 19 -13.85 -6.54 4.58
C LEU A 19 -13.68 -7.78 5.48
N ASN A 20 -14.09 -7.71 6.74
CA ASN A 20 -14.01 -8.86 7.64
C ASN A 20 -14.85 -10.03 7.12
N LYS A 21 -16.07 -9.77 6.65
CA LYS A 21 -16.92 -10.79 6.00
C LYS A 21 -16.28 -11.38 4.74
N LEU A 22 -15.47 -10.61 4.03
CA LEU A 22 -14.71 -11.10 2.87
C LEU A 22 -13.58 -12.01 3.32
N PHE A 23 -12.82 -11.63 4.34
CA PHE A 23 -11.74 -12.46 4.88
C PHE A 23 -12.25 -13.75 5.53
N ASP A 24 -13.44 -13.74 6.15
CA ASP A 24 -14.10 -14.95 6.63
C ASP A 24 -14.39 -15.96 5.49
N GLN A 25 -14.62 -15.47 4.26
CA GLN A 25 -14.81 -16.31 3.08
C GLN A 25 -13.48 -16.80 2.47
N TYR A 26 -12.40 -16.06 2.67
CA TYR A 26 -11.07 -16.35 2.12
C TYR A 26 -10.00 -16.29 3.21
N PRO A 27 -10.01 -17.24 4.18
CA PRO A 27 -9.14 -17.18 5.35
C PRO A 27 -7.65 -17.19 4.99
N GLU A 28 -7.25 -17.92 3.94
CA GLU A 28 -5.86 -17.92 3.47
C GLU A 28 -5.38 -16.57 2.92
N ALA A 29 -6.30 -15.69 2.50
CA ALA A 29 -5.97 -14.35 2.07
C ALA A 29 -5.79 -13.41 3.28
N ALA A 30 -6.49 -13.65 4.39
CA ALA A 30 -6.41 -12.81 5.58
C ALA A 30 -4.98 -12.72 6.15
N ASP A 31 -4.21 -13.81 6.07
CA ASP A 31 -2.82 -13.84 6.53
C ASP A 31 -1.81 -13.19 5.57
N LYS A 32 -2.23 -12.94 4.31
CA LYS A 32 -1.33 -12.48 3.24
C LYS A 32 -1.50 -10.99 2.94
N TYR A 33 -2.63 -10.40 3.30
CA TYR A 33 -2.99 -9.04 2.90
C TYR A 33 -3.29 -8.15 4.11
N ALA A 34 -2.90 -6.88 4.00
CA ALA A 34 -3.22 -5.83 4.94
C ALA A 34 -3.71 -4.59 4.19
N ILE A 35 -4.51 -3.76 4.88
CA ILE A 35 -4.95 -2.46 4.35
C ILE A 35 -4.05 -1.36 4.90
N LYS A 36 -3.59 -0.49 4.00
CA LYS A 36 -2.82 0.71 4.32
C LYS A 36 -3.64 1.96 3.99
N CYS A 37 -3.65 2.92 4.92
CA CYS A 37 -4.17 4.26 4.67
C CYS A 37 -3.21 5.05 3.77
N MET A 38 -3.74 5.66 2.71
CA MET A 38 -2.96 6.34 1.66
C MET A 38 -2.82 7.85 1.85
N THR A 39 -3.17 8.37 3.04
CA THR A 39 -3.14 9.82 3.32
C THR A 39 -1.74 10.40 3.11
N LEU A 40 -0.67 9.71 3.53
CA LEU A 40 0.69 10.21 3.33
C LEU A 40 1.04 10.36 1.84
N GLU A 41 0.69 9.36 1.04
CA GLU A 41 0.97 9.33 -0.40
C GLU A 41 0.16 10.35 -1.18
N LEU A 42 -1.16 10.39 -0.95
CA LEU A 42 -2.08 11.20 -1.75
C LEU A 42 -2.16 12.65 -1.24
N ASP A 43 -2.19 12.85 0.08
CA ASP A 43 -2.46 14.15 0.66
C ASP A 43 -1.20 14.93 1.01
N TYR A 44 -0.14 14.26 1.44
CA TYR A 44 1.11 14.93 1.82
C TYR A 44 2.15 14.93 0.69
N LEU A 45 2.42 13.77 0.09
CA LEU A 45 3.42 13.63 -0.97
C LEU A 45 2.89 13.97 -2.36
N LYS A 46 1.55 14.01 -2.54
CA LYS A 46 0.87 14.33 -3.80
C LYS A 46 1.31 13.44 -4.97
N ILE A 47 1.47 12.14 -4.71
CA ILE A 47 1.90 11.16 -5.71
C ILE A 47 0.82 10.99 -6.80
N ASP A 48 1.21 11.06 -8.08
CA ASP A 48 0.34 10.60 -9.18
C ASP A 48 0.68 9.16 -9.54
N PHE A 49 -0.11 8.21 -9.02
CA PHE A 49 0.12 6.78 -9.26
C PHE A 49 -0.03 6.35 -10.73
N ARG A 50 -0.54 7.19 -11.64
CA ARG A 50 -0.54 6.88 -13.08
C ARG A 50 0.83 7.11 -13.71
N ARG A 51 1.64 8.00 -13.11
CA ARG A 51 2.98 8.34 -13.58
C ARG A 51 4.08 7.77 -12.70
N GLN A 52 3.84 7.71 -11.40
CA GLN A 52 4.82 7.36 -10.38
C GLN A 52 4.50 6.03 -9.71
N GLU A 53 5.54 5.40 -9.18
CA GLU A 53 5.47 4.20 -8.35
C GLU A 53 6.40 4.33 -7.16
N GLY A 54 6.04 3.72 -6.03
CA GLY A 54 6.93 3.65 -4.87
C GLY A 54 7.87 2.46 -4.99
N ILE A 55 9.14 2.65 -4.64
CA ILE A 55 10.16 1.62 -4.60
C ILE A 55 10.61 1.48 -3.15
N ALA A 56 10.28 0.35 -2.55
CA ALA A 56 10.68 -0.01 -1.21
C ALA A 56 12.02 -0.74 -1.21
N ARG A 57 12.97 -0.28 -0.40
CA ARG A 57 14.25 -0.93 -0.15
C ARG A 57 14.52 -1.03 1.35
N VAL A 58 15.29 -2.03 1.75
CA VAL A 58 15.73 -2.18 3.14
C VAL A 58 17.13 -1.59 3.27
N GLU A 59 17.25 -0.53 4.06
CA GLU A 59 18.52 0.14 4.37
C GLU A 59 18.65 0.25 5.89
N ASP A 60 19.75 -0.23 6.46
CA ASP A 60 20.04 -0.17 7.90
C ASP A 60 18.90 -0.66 8.81
N GLY A 61 18.24 -1.76 8.41
CA GLY A 61 17.12 -2.36 9.14
C GLY A 61 15.80 -1.57 9.05
N ARG A 62 15.72 -0.57 8.17
CA ARG A 62 14.53 0.26 7.92
C ARG A 62 14.02 0.00 6.51
N ILE A 63 12.70 0.10 6.33
CA ILE A 63 12.10 0.13 5.00
C ILE A 63 12.01 1.59 4.58
N ILE A 64 12.68 1.93 3.48
CA ILE A 64 12.59 3.24 2.82
C ILE A 64 11.76 3.05 1.56
N THR A 65 10.75 3.88 1.35
CA THR A 65 9.98 3.91 0.11
C THR A 65 10.17 5.24 -0.59
N GLU A 66 10.71 5.19 -1.80
CA GLU A 66 10.95 6.35 -2.66
C GLU A 66 9.97 6.33 -3.84
N PHE A 67 9.29 7.43 -4.11
CA PHE A 67 8.36 7.51 -5.23
C PHE A 67 9.04 8.13 -6.44
N VAL A 68 9.14 7.36 -7.52
CA VAL A 68 9.84 7.70 -8.76
C VAL A 68 8.89 7.58 -9.94
N ASP A 69 9.23 8.17 -11.09
CA ASP A 69 8.48 7.92 -12.32
C ASP A 69 8.62 6.45 -12.73
N ARG A 70 7.53 5.87 -13.25
CA ARG A 70 7.44 4.45 -13.61
C ARG A 70 8.48 4.08 -14.65
N ASP A 71 9.22 3.01 -14.39
CA ASP A 71 10.16 2.39 -15.31
C ASP A 71 9.64 1.00 -15.73
N PRO A 72 9.29 0.80 -17.02
CA PRO A 72 8.77 -0.49 -17.50
C PRO A 72 9.80 -1.61 -17.51
N THR A 73 11.09 -1.33 -17.31
CA THR A 73 12.18 -2.32 -17.37
C THR A 73 12.49 -2.96 -16.02
N ARG A 74 11.95 -2.42 -14.91
CA ARG A 74 12.27 -2.85 -13.55
C ARG A 74 11.45 -4.09 -13.13
N SER A 75 12.13 -5.13 -12.61
CA SER A 75 11.53 -6.40 -12.15
C SER A 75 10.52 -6.19 -11.01
N GLN A 76 9.52 -7.07 -10.93
CA GLN A 76 8.45 -7.05 -9.91
C GLN A 76 8.60 -8.23 -8.96
N ASP A 77 9.35 -8.06 -7.88
CA ASP A 77 9.49 -9.11 -6.87
C ASP A 77 8.45 -8.97 -5.73
N CYS A 78 7.86 -7.78 -5.58
CA CYS A 78 6.75 -7.52 -4.66
C CYS A 78 5.82 -6.41 -5.21
N CYS A 79 4.57 -6.38 -4.74
CA CYS A 79 3.57 -5.40 -5.17
C CYS A 79 2.65 -4.93 -4.02
N GLY A 80 2.54 -3.62 -3.84
CA GLY A 80 1.40 -2.97 -3.19
C GLY A 80 0.37 -2.57 -4.23
N TRP A 81 -0.88 -2.96 -4.00
CA TRP A 81 -1.94 -2.89 -5.00
C TRP A 81 -2.90 -1.72 -4.74
N HIS A 82 -3.30 -1.04 -5.80
CA HIS A 82 -4.34 -0.01 -5.78
C HIS A 82 -5.28 -0.24 -6.97
N HIS A 83 -6.54 -0.60 -6.69
CA HIS A 83 -7.53 -0.99 -7.71
C HIS A 83 -7.03 -2.07 -8.70
N GLY A 84 -6.22 -3.02 -8.23
CA GLY A 84 -5.68 -4.11 -9.06
C GLY A 84 -4.40 -3.73 -9.83
N GLU A 85 -3.93 -2.50 -9.72
CA GLU A 85 -2.64 -2.08 -10.29
C GLU A 85 -1.53 -2.12 -9.23
N CYS A 86 -0.36 -2.63 -9.59
CA CYS A 86 0.82 -2.56 -8.75
C CYS A 86 1.38 -1.13 -8.77
N ILE A 87 1.39 -0.48 -7.61
CA ILE A 87 1.82 0.92 -7.42
C ILE A 87 3.01 1.08 -6.46
N LEU A 88 3.35 0.04 -5.72
CA LEU A 88 4.51 -0.03 -4.83
C LEU A 88 5.26 -1.31 -5.16
N LYS A 89 6.55 -1.24 -5.46
CA LYS A 89 7.42 -2.38 -5.76
C LYS A 89 8.55 -2.45 -4.74
N CYS A 90 9.22 -3.59 -4.69
CA CYS A 90 10.45 -3.75 -3.92
C CYS A 90 11.64 -3.66 -4.88
N ASP A 91 12.72 -3.04 -4.41
CA ASP A 91 14.02 -3.19 -5.05
C ASP A 91 14.59 -4.56 -4.66
N PRO A 92 14.99 -5.43 -5.61
CA PRO A 92 15.61 -6.70 -5.27
C PRO A 92 16.89 -6.43 -4.46
N PRO A 93 17.13 -7.12 -3.33
CA PRO A 93 18.33 -6.91 -2.52
C PRO A 93 19.65 -7.37 -3.19
N TRP A 94 19.63 -7.79 -4.46
CA TRP A 94 20.77 -8.41 -5.13
C TRP A 94 20.87 -7.98 -6.60
N VAL A 95 21.58 -6.87 -6.84
CA VAL A 95 22.36 -6.65 -8.08
C VAL A 95 23.77 -6.29 -7.68
#